data_AF-A0A1U8BVB7-F1
#
_entry.id   AF-A0A1U8BVB7-F1
#
_cell.length_a   1.000
_cell.length_b   1.000
_cell.length_c   1.000
_cell.angle_alpha   90.00
_cell.angle_beta   90.00
_cell.angle_gamma   90.00
#
_symmetry.space_group_name_H-M   'P 1'
#
loop_
_entity.id
_entity.type
_entity.pdbx_description
1 polymer ?
#
loop_
_entity_poly.entity_id
_entity_poly.type
_entity_poly.pdbx_seq_one_letter_code
_entity_poly.pdbx_strand_id
1 'polypeptide(L)'
;MEPTRNFPLFGGAFSAILPPGAIDVSDLRPVPDNQEVFCHPVTDQSLIVELLEMQAHVRGEAAARYHFEDVGRVQGARTVHVLSVQPLCLENLSLRGCCQDAWFLSGKQQVAKENQQVAKDVTLHQALLRLPQYQTDLLLTFNQPPRSHGPENLSCPPWSLGNFEQLVTSLTLHDPNIFGPQ
;
A
#
# COMPACT_ATOMS: atom_id res chain seq x y z
N MET A 1 9.60 -23.79 1.65
CA MET A 1 10.01 -22.41 1.32
C MET A 1 9.38 -22.11 -0.02
N GLU A 2 8.24 -21.43 -0.02
CA GLU A 2 7.66 -20.96 -1.27
C GLU A 2 8.58 -19.88 -1.85
N PRO A 3 8.94 -19.95 -3.15
CA PRO A 3 9.82 -18.98 -3.74
C PRO A 3 9.13 -17.62 -3.72
N THR A 4 9.76 -16.64 -3.10
CA THR A 4 9.39 -15.22 -3.21
C THR A 4 9.45 -14.82 -4.68
N ARG A 5 8.30 -14.91 -5.37
CA ARG A 5 8.18 -14.53 -6.78
C ARG A 5 8.01 -13.02 -6.84
N ASN A 6 8.90 -12.37 -7.58
CA ASN A 6 8.71 -10.99 -8.01
C ASN A 6 7.49 -10.94 -8.94
N PHE A 7 6.48 -10.19 -8.55
CA PHE A 7 5.29 -9.92 -9.33
C PHE A 7 5.54 -8.65 -10.16
N PRO A 8 5.35 -8.71 -11.49
CA PRO A 8 5.47 -7.54 -12.34
C PRO A 8 4.29 -6.60 -12.07
N LEU A 9 4.61 -5.39 -11.65
CA LEU A 9 3.71 -4.28 -11.38
C LEU A 9 3.74 -3.30 -12.57
N PHE A 10 2.61 -2.67 -12.87
CA PHE A 10 2.45 -1.69 -13.95
C PHE A 10 3.00 -2.15 -15.32
N GLY A 11 2.48 -3.28 -15.82
CA GLY A 11 2.93 -3.86 -17.10
C GLY A 11 4.38 -4.36 -17.09
N GLY A 12 5.01 -4.49 -15.91
CA GLY A 12 6.40 -4.92 -15.75
C GLY A 12 7.40 -3.77 -15.57
N ALA A 13 6.94 -2.52 -15.48
CA ALA A 13 7.80 -1.39 -15.15
C ALA A 13 8.36 -1.50 -13.73
N PHE A 14 7.58 -2.05 -12.81
CA PHE A 14 8.02 -2.36 -11.46
C PHE A 14 7.96 -3.86 -11.20
N SER A 15 8.71 -4.31 -10.20
CA SER A 15 8.60 -5.65 -9.65
C SER A 15 8.54 -5.55 -8.14
N ALA A 16 7.62 -6.28 -7.51
CA ALA A 16 7.60 -6.41 -6.06
C ALA A 16 7.21 -7.82 -5.64
N ILE A 17 7.65 -8.23 -4.47
CA ILE A 17 7.28 -9.53 -3.92
C ILE A 17 5.97 -9.35 -3.16
N LEU A 18 4.91 -9.93 -3.70
CA LEU A 18 3.60 -9.96 -3.06
C LEU A 18 3.53 -11.11 -2.05
N PRO A 19 2.73 -10.97 -0.98
CA PRO A 19 2.48 -12.08 -0.08
C PRO A 19 1.73 -13.22 -0.77
N PRO A 20 1.86 -14.45 -0.24
CA PRO A 20 1.17 -15.61 -0.80
C PRO A 20 -0.34 -15.42 -0.77
N GLY A 21 -1.01 -15.85 -1.84
CA GLY A 21 -2.46 -15.75 -1.98
C GLY A 21 -3.00 -14.36 -2.31
N ALA A 22 -2.15 -13.39 -2.68
CA ALA A 22 -2.57 -12.12 -3.26
C ALA A 22 -3.28 -12.33 -4.60
N ILE A 23 -4.55 -11.93 -4.65
CA ILE A 23 -5.38 -11.95 -5.86
C ILE A 23 -5.45 -10.53 -6.41
N ASP A 24 -4.98 -10.34 -7.63
CA ASP A 24 -5.18 -9.10 -8.36
C ASP A 24 -6.68 -8.89 -8.65
N VAL A 25 -7.22 -7.72 -8.32
CA VAL A 25 -8.63 -7.40 -8.58
C VAL A 25 -8.82 -6.52 -9.81
N SER A 26 -7.76 -6.26 -10.57
CA SER A 26 -7.82 -5.49 -11.82
C SER A 26 -8.69 -6.17 -12.88
N ASP A 27 -8.84 -7.50 -12.81
CA ASP A 27 -9.81 -8.26 -13.62
C ASP A 27 -11.27 -8.09 -13.14
N LEU A 28 -11.48 -7.87 -11.84
CA LEU A 28 -12.81 -7.77 -11.22
C LEU A 28 -13.41 -6.36 -11.35
N ARG A 29 -12.56 -5.34 -11.33
CA ARG A 29 -12.96 -3.93 -11.41
C ARG A 29 -11.96 -3.16 -12.27
N PRO A 30 -12.41 -2.14 -13.02
CA PRO A 30 -11.48 -1.23 -13.67
C PRO A 30 -10.66 -0.53 -12.60
N VAL A 31 -9.36 -0.82 -12.57
CA VAL A 31 -8.35 -0.12 -11.79
C VAL A 31 -7.56 0.77 -12.75
N PRO A 32 -7.29 2.03 -12.39
CA PRO A 32 -6.42 2.91 -13.17
C PRO A 32 -5.06 2.27 -13.46
N ASP A 33 -4.45 2.59 -14.61
CA ASP A 33 -3.12 2.07 -14.97
C ASP A 33 -2.03 2.49 -13.98
N ASN A 34 -2.26 3.57 -13.22
CA ASN A 34 -1.36 4.05 -12.17
C ASN A 34 -1.69 3.46 -10.77
N GLN A 35 -2.61 2.51 -10.68
CA GLN A 35 -2.96 1.83 -9.43
C GLN A 35 -3.01 0.30 -9.64
N GLU A 36 -2.58 -0.45 -8.64
CA GLU A 36 -2.74 -1.90 -8.57
C GLU A 36 -3.38 -2.28 -7.24
N VAL A 37 -4.38 -3.15 -7.30
CA VAL A 37 -5.14 -3.56 -6.12
C VAL A 37 -5.10 -5.06 -6.01
N PHE A 38 -4.63 -5.54 -4.88
CA PHE A 38 -4.58 -6.94 -4.51
C PHE A 38 -5.45 -7.19 -3.29
N CYS A 39 -6.26 -8.24 -3.32
CA CYS A 39 -7.11 -8.63 -2.21
C CYS A 39 -6.76 -10.04 -1.74
N HIS A 40 -6.94 -10.28 -0.44
CA HIS A 40 -6.77 -11.58 0.15
C HIS A 40 -8.13 -12.31 0.16
N PRO A 41 -8.22 -13.52 -0.42
CA PRO A 41 -9.49 -14.24 -0.55
C PRO A 41 -10.15 -14.66 0.77
N VAL A 42 -9.38 -14.73 1.86
CA VAL A 42 -9.80 -15.37 3.12
C VAL A 42 -9.98 -14.34 4.23
N THR A 43 -9.12 -13.33 4.28
CA THR A 43 -8.99 -12.42 5.42
C THR A 43 -9.52 -11.03 5.13
N ASP A 44 -10.09 -10.81 3.93
CA ASP A 44 -10.64 -9.52 3.47
C ASP A 44 -9.60 -8.38 3.52
N GLN A 45 -8.31 -8.73 3.57
CA GLN A 45 -7.20 -7.79 3.53
C GLN A 45 -7.01 -7.29 2.11
N SER A 46 -6.63 -6.02 1.95
CA SER A 46 -6.31 -5.48 0.64
C SER A 46 -5.00 -4.70 0.66
N LEU A 47 -4.20 -4.90 -0.38
CA LEU A 47 -2.99 -4.16 -0.69
C LEU A 47 -3.26 -3.32 -1.93
N ILE A 48 -2.92 -2.05 -1.86
CA ILE A 48 -3.09 -1.10 -2.95
C ILE A 48 -1.72 -0.48 -3.17
N VAL A 49 -1.27 -0.43 -4.41
CA VAL A 49 -0.04 0.23 -4.83
C VAL A 49 -0.45 1.29 -5.84
N GLU A 50 -0.11 2.55 -5.59
CA GLU A 50 -0.53 3.65 -6.45
C GLU A 50 0.65 4.57 -6.75
N LEU A 51 0.73 5.03 -8.00
CA LEU A 51 1.64 6.07 -8.47
C LEU A 51 0.89 7.40 -8.46
N LEU A 52 1.34 8.32 -7.60
CA LEU A 52 0.79 9.66 -7.43
C LEU A 52 1.78 10.72 -7.90
N GLU A 53 1.27 11.85 -8.37
CA GLU A 53 2.14 12.99 -8.66
C GLU A 53 2.75 13.56 -7.37
N MET A 54 4.06 13.77 -7.38
CA MET A 54 4.78 14.23 -6.19
C MET A 54 4.34 15.64 -5.79
N GLN A 55 3.77 15.74 -4.59
CA GLN A 55 3.34 17.02 -4.03
C GLN A 55 4.52 17.74 -3.40
N ALA A 56 5.06 18.74 -4.10
CA ALA A 56 6.21 19.53 -3.62
C ALA A 56 5.95 20.30 -2.31
N HIS A 57 4.67 20.53 -1.98
CA HIS A 57 4.21 21.29 -0.81
C HIS A 57 4.23 20.48 0.50
N VAL A 58 4.17 19.15 0.45
CA VAL A 58 4.24 18.26 1.62
C VAL A 58 5.53 17.46 1.57
N ARG A 59 6.20 17.24 2.70
CA ARG A 59 7.49 16.52 2.77
C ARG A 59 7.58 15.59 3.97
N GLY A 60 8.22 14.45 3.75
CA GLY A 60 8.47 13.42 4.75
C GLY A 60 7.22 13.00 5.53
N GLU A 61 7.29 13.09 6.84
CA GLU A 61 6.19 12.76 7.76
C GLU A 61 4.86 13.47 7.41
N ALA A 62 4.94 14.74 7.00
CA ALA A 62 3.76 15.52 6.65
C ALA A 62 3.08 15.01 5.37
N ALA A 63 3.87 14.50 4.42
CA ALA A 63 3.33 13.88 3.22
C ALA A 63 2.62 12.56 3.55
N ALA A 64 3.26 11.70 4.35
CA ALA A 64 2.64 10.45 4.80
C ALA A 64 1.31 10.71 5.54
N ARG A 65 1.26 11.68 6.46
CA ARG A 65 0.00 12.06 7.13
C ARG A 65 -1.04 12.60 6.15
N TYR A 66 -0.64 13.48 5.23
CA TYR A 66 -1.54 14.05 4.24
C TYR A 66 -2.20 12.98 3.37
N HIS A 67 -1.42 12.03 2.83
CA HIS A 67 -1.94 10.91 2.05
C HIS A 67 -2.81 9.97 2.88
N PHE A 68 -2.47 9.74 4.15
CA PHE A 68 -3.28 8.91 5.03
C PHE A 68 -4.66 9.54 5.32
N GLU A 69 -4.69 10.84 5.59
CA GLU A 69 -5.93 11.58 5.79
C GLU A 69 -6.78 11.63 4.51
N ASP A 70 -6.15 11.77 3.35
CA ASP A 70 -6.83 11.73 2.05
C ASP A 70 -7.47 10.36 1.78
N VAL A 71 -6.72 9.27 1.98
CA VAL A 71 -7.23 7.90 1.87
C VAL A 71 -8.39 7.66 2.83
N GLY A 72 -8.30 8.17 4.07
CA GLY A 72 -9.40 8.14 5.03
C GLY A 72 -10.64 8.86 4.54
N ARG A 73 -10.48 10.06 4.01
CA ARG A 73 -11.57 10.86 3.45
C ARG A 73 -12.24 10.17 2.26
N VAL A 74 -11.46 9.63 1.32
CA VAL A 74 -11.97 8.93 0.12
C VAL A 74 -12.73 7.65 0.51
N GLN A 75 -12.27 6.94 1.54
CA GLN A 75 -12.96 5.76 2.07
C GLN A 75 -14.18 6.08 2.94
N GLY A 76 -14.47 7.36 3.22
CA GLY A 76 -15.56 7.74 4.12
C GLY A 76 -15.28 7.39 5.59
N ALA A 77 -14.01 7.40 6.00
CA ALA A 77 -13.63 7.21 7.39
C ALA A 77 -14.15 8.38 8.24
N ARG A 78 -14.93 8.06 9.27
CA ARG A 78 -15.47 9.04 10.23
C ARG A 78 -14.40 9.52 11.21
N THR A 79 -13.43 8.65 11.51
CA THR A 79 -12.32 8.95 12.40
C THR A 79 -11.06 8.32 11.83
N VAL A 80 -9.99 9.10 11.80
CA VAL A 80 -8.68 8.69 11.32
C VAL A 80 -7.72 8.90 12.49
N HIS A 81 -7.12 7.81 12.96
CA HIS A 81 -6.17 7.82 14.07
C HIS A 81 -4.82 7.31 13.60
N VAL A 82 -3.84 8.21 13.49
CA VAL A 82 -2.46 7.84 13.24
C VAL A 82 -1.89 7.21 14.51
N LEU A 83 -1.44 5.96 14.43
CA LEU A 83 -0.82 5.24 15.54
C LEU A 83 0.68 5.54 15.62
N SER A 84 1.36 5.45 14.48
CA SER A 84 2.81 5.62 14.40
C SER A 84 3.21 6.09 13.01
N VAL A 85 4.23 6.93 12.94
CA VAL A 85 4.87 7.35 11.70
C VAL A 85 6.37 7.18 11.92
N GLN A 86 7.04 6.50 11.00
CA GLN A 86 8.46 6.24 11.06
C GLN A 86 9.09 6.36 9.67
N PRO A 87 10.27 6.97 9.55
CA PRO A 87 11.01 6.98 8.31
C PRO A 87 11.49 5.57 7.98
N LEU A 88 11.41 5.17 6.72
CA LEU A 88 11.98 3.94 6.21
C LEU A 88 13.42 4.19 5.74
N CYS A 89 14.34 3.32 6.14
CA CYS A 89 15.72 3.40 5.65
C CYS A 89 15.76 3.06 4.16
N LEU A 90 16.22 4.02 3.34
CA LEU A 90 16.41 3.83 1.90
C LEU A 90 17.35 2.66 1.57
N GLU A 91 18.28 2.34 2.47
CA GLU A 91 19.18 1.19 2.34
C GLU A 91 18.44 -0.15 2.31
N ASN A 92 17.29 -0.24 2.99
CA ASN A 92 16.42 -1.43 2.92
C ASN A 92 15.60 -1.48 1.63
N LEU A 93 15.50 -0.37 0.89
CA LEU A 93 14.73 -0.32 -0.34
C LEU A 93 15.61 -0.74 -1.52
N SER A 94 15.07 -1.62 -2.36
CA SER A 94 15.74 -1.95 -3.61
C SER A 94 15.78 -0.74 -4.58
N LEU A 95 14.90 0.24 -4.38
CA LEU A 95 14.86 1.55 -5.05
C LEU A 95 15.91 2.57 -4.57
N ARG A 96 16.93 2.18 -3.81
CA ARG A 96 17.98 3.09 -3.26
C ARG A 96 18.61 4.08 -4.25
N GLY A 97 18.57 3.81 -5.56
CA GLY A 97 19.08 4.71 -6.60
C GLY A 97 18.12 5.83 -7.03
N CYS A 98 16.81 5.67 -6.81
CA CYS A 98 15.77 6.58 -7.32
C CYS A 98 14.90 7.18 -6.20
N CYS A 99 14.79 6.50 -5.06
CA CYS A 99 14.02 6.93 -3.91
C CYS A 99 14.88 7.80 -2.99
N GLN A 100 14.48 9.05 -2.74
CA GLN A 100 15.19 9.96 -1.81
C GLN A 100 14.59 10.01 -0.42
N ASP A 101 13.32 9.64 -0.26
CA ASP A 101 12.61 9.78 1.00
C ASP A 101 11.54 8.70 1.08
N ALA A 102 11.46 8.00 2.19
CA ALA A 102 10.48 6.93 2.38
C ALA A 102 9.96 6.94 3.81
N TRP A 103 8.65 6.78 3.95
CA TRP A 103 7.95 6.92 5.21
C TRP A 103 6.91 5.83 5.34
N PHE A 104 6.85 5.24 6.52
CA PHE A 104 5.84 4.28 6.90
C PHE A 104 4.94 4.87 7.97
N LEU A 105 3.64 4.80 7.75
CA LEU A 105 2.60 5.28 8.65
C LEU A 105 1.65 4.12 8.95
N SER A 106 1.42 3.85 10.22
CA SER A 106 0.38 2.95 10.69
C SER A 106 -0.72 3.76 11.37
N GLY A 107 -1.97 3.46 11.06
CA GLY A 107 -3.11 4.09 11.70
C GLY A 107 -4.35 3.20 11.71
N LYS A 108 -5.39 3.68 12.37
CA LYS A 108 -6.72 3.07 12.38
C LYS A 108 -7.71 4.04 11.76
N GLN A 109 -8.56 3.53 10.90
CA GLN A 109 -9.63 4.29 10.28
C GLN A 109 -10.96 3.65 10.65
N GLN A 110 -11.85 4.47 11.19
CA GLN A 110 -13.20 4.05 11.55
C GLN A 110 -14.12 4.31 10.37
N VAL A 111 -14.33 3.29 9.53
CA VAL A 111 -15.16 3.41 8.33
C VAL A 111 -16.59 3.02 8.69
N ALA A 112 -17.53 3.94 8.49
CA ALA A 112 -18.96 3.66 8.59
C ALA A 112 -19.51 3.59 7.17
N LYS A 113 -19.98 2.42 6.73
CA LYS A 113 -20.75 2.36 5.48
C LYS A 113 -22.04 3.16 5.69
N GLU A 114 -22.45 3.95 4.70
CA GLU A 114 -23.67 4.79 4.73
C GLU A 114 -24.94 4.04 5.19
N ASN A 115 -24.98 2.71 5.04
CA ASN A 115 -26.07 1.84 5.45
C ASN A 115 -25.88 1.07 6.77
N GLN A 116 -24.80 1.30 7.53
CA GLN A 116 -24.54 0.59 8.79
C GLN A 116 -24.25 1.57 9.94
N GLN A 117 -25.04 1.48 11.01
CA GLN A 117 -24.81 2.23 12.27
C GLN A 117 -23.51 1.82 12.99
N VAL A 118 -22.93 0.66 12.64
CA VAL A 118 -21.71 0.16 13.25
C VAL A 118 -20.51 0.59 12.41
N ALA A 119 -19.73 1.51 12.96
CA ALA A 119 -18.45 1.87 12.40
C ALA A 119 -17.46 0.72 12.62
N LYS A 120 -16.70 0.35 11.57
CA LYS A 120 -15.68 -0.70 11.65
C LYS A 120 -14.30 -0.07 11.76
N ASP A 121 -13.57 -0.48 12.78
CA ASP A 121 -12.16 -0.10 12.97
C ASP A 121 -11.26 -0.94 12.06
N VAL A 122 -10.85 -0.37 10.93
CA VAL A 122 -9.88 -0.98 10.02
C VAL A 122 -8.50 -0.42 10.34
N THR A 123 -7.52 -1.31 10.51
CA THR A 123 -6.12 -0.88 10.65
C THR A 123 -5.55 -0.69 9.26
N LEU A 124 -4.99 0.48 8.98
CA LEU A 124 -4.43 0.83 7.68
C LEU A 124 -2.95 1.14 7.86
N HIS A 125 -2.11 0.46 7.09
CA HIS A 125 -0.68 0.74 7.02
C HIS A 125 -0.38 1.36 5.66
N GLN A 126 0.34 2.46 5.66
CA GLN A 126 0.67 3.20 4.46
C GLN A 126 2.19 3.35 4.37
N ALA A 127 2.76 3.09 3.21
CA ALA A 127 4.15 3.40 2.93
C ALA A 127 4.20 4.38 1.75
N LEU A 128 4.86 5.50 1.96
CA LEU A 128 5.12 6.53 0.95
C LEU A 128 6.58 6.45 0.55
N LEU A 129 6.86 6.30 -0.75
CA LEU A 129 8.21 6.31 -1.30
C LEU A 129 8.27 7.44 -2.33
N ARG A 130 9.16 8.40 -2.12
CA ARG A 130 9.28 9.57 -2.98
C ARG A 130 10.38 9.38 -3.99
N LEU A 131 10.02 9.49 -5.27
CA LEU A 131 10.94 9.45 -6.39
C LEU A 131 11.00 10.85 -7.03
N PRO A 132 11.75 11.81 -6.43
CA PRO A 132 11.85 13.16 -6.98
C PRO A 132 12.48 13.20 -8.37
N GLN A 133 13.26 12.18 -8.74
CA GLN A 133 13.83 12.02 -10.08
C GLN A 133 12.74 11.95 -11.18
N TYR A 134 11.57 11.43 -10.83
CA TYR A 134 10.42 11.27 -11.73
C TYR A 134 9.22 12.12 -11.29
N GLN A 135 9.41 13.02 -10.32
CA GLN A 135 8.33 13.79 -9.68
C GLN A 135 7.11 12.91 -9.31
N THR A 136 7.36 11.68 -8.85
CA THR A 136 6.31 10.71 -8.53
C THR A 136 6.46 10.24 -7.09
N ASP A 137 5.33 10.15 -6.39
CA ASP A 137 5.19 9.58 -5.05
C ASP A 137 4.50 8.21 -5.20
N LEU A 138 5.18 7.15 -4.75
CA LEU A 138 4.62 5.80 -4.72
C LEU A 138 3.95 5.57 -3.37
N LEU A 139 2.64 5.35 -3.39
CA LEU A 139 1.82 5.14 -2.21
C LEU A 139 1.37 3.69 -2.13
N LEU A 140 1.83 2.99 -1.11
CA LEU A 140 1.36 1.64 -0.79
C LEU A 140 0.42 1.72 0.39
N THR A 141 -0.75 1.12 0.27
CA THR A 141 -1.78 1.11 1.29
C THR A 141 -2.18 -0.34 1.58
N PHE A 142 -2.10 -0.74 2.84
CA PHE A 142 -2.48 -2.05 3.33
C PHE A 142 -3.63 -1.92 4.31
N ASN A 143 -4.81 -2.32 3.86
CA ASN A 143 -6.01 -2.42 4.70
C ASN A 143 -6.03 -3.77 5.38
N GLN A 144 -5.95 -3.72 6.71
CA GLN A 144 -6.11 -4.86 7.59
C GLN A 144 -7.40 -4.68 8.40
N PRO A 145 -8.51 -5.30 7.97
CA PRO A 145 -9.74 -5.30 8.76
C PRO A 145 -9.49 -5.92 10.14
N PRO A 146 -10.32 -5.57 11.15
CA PRO A 146 -10.21 -6.15 12.46
C PRO A 146 -10.46 -7.65 12.32
N ARG A 147 -9.62 -8.48 12.94
CA ARG A 147 -9.75 -9.94 12.90
C ARG A 147 -11.17 -10.30 13.32
N SER A 148 -12.01 -10.63 12.34
CA SER A 148 -13.23 -11.37 12.62
C SER A 148 -12.74 -12.74 13.04
N HIS A 149 -13.09 -13.21 14.25
CA HIS A 149 -12.79 -14.55 14.74
C HIS A 149 -13.37 -15.59 13.76
N GLY A 150 -12.68 -15.85 12.67
CA GLY A 150 -12.90 -16.94 11.74
C GLY A 150 -12.05 -18.13 12.17
N PRO A 151 -12.45 -19.37 11.79
CA PRO A 151 -11.87 -20.58 12.35
C PRO A 151 -10.35 -20.62 12.19
N GLU A 152 -9.65 -20.98 13.27
CA GLU A 152 -8.19 -21.01 13.45
C GLU A 152 -7.43 -21.97 12.50
N ASN A 153 -8.09 -22.47 11.45
CA ASN A 153 -7.57 -23.35 10.41
C ASN A 153 -7.71 -22.70 9.03
N LEU A 154 -7.03 -21.56 8.83
CA LEU A 154 -6.94 -20.98 7.49
C LEU A 154 -5.79 -21.64 6.73
N SER A 155 -6.08 -22.22 5.56
CA SER A 155 -5.06 -22.78 4.66
C SER A 155 -4.05 -21.73 4.15
N CYS A 156 -4.36 -20.44 4.30
CA CYS A 156 -3.49 -19.33 3.96
C CYS A 156 -3.40 -18.37 5.15
N PRO A 157 -2.22 -18.16 5.74
CA PRO A 157 -2.07 -17.27 6.89
C PRO A 157 -2.37 -15.82 6.50
N PRO A 158 -2.99 -15.01 7.40
CA PRO A 158 -3.20 -13.60 7.14
C PRO A 158 -1.87 -12.91 6.86
N TRP A 159 -1.89 -11.96 5.92
CA TRP A 159 -0.77 -11.04 5.72
C TRP A 159 -0.44 -10.33 7.02
N SER A 160 0.84 -10.31 7.36
CA SER A 160 1.36 -9.61 8.52
C SER A 160 2.08 -8.36 8.06
N LEU A 161 2.35 -7.44 8.99
CA LEU A 161 3.12 -6.23 8.70
C LEU A 161 4.46 -6.55 8.02
N GLY A 162 5.14 -7.61 8.44
CA GLY A 162 6.38 -8.05 7.81
C GLY A 162 6.23 -8.36 6.32
N ASN A 163 5.08 -8.85 5.85
CA ASN A 163 4.86 -9.06 4.42
C ASN A 163 4.73 -7.73 3.67
N PHE A 164 4.07 -6.75 4.28
CA PHE A 164 3.95 -5.41 3.72
C PHE A 164 5.30 -4.70 3.65
N GLU A 165 6.10 -4.79 4.72
CA GLU A 165 7.47 -4.28 4.74
C GLU A 165 8.33 -4.98 3.67
N GLN A 166 8.17 -6.30 3.51
CA GLN A 166 8.87 -7.06 2.50
C GLN A 166 8.46 -6.66 1.09
N LEU A 167 7.17 -6.39 0.85
CA LEU A 167 6.67 -5.85 -0.41
C LEU A 167 7.30 -4.48 -0.70
N VAL A 168 7.24 -3.55 0.25
CA VAL A 168 7.80 -2.20 0.13
C VAL A 168 9.30 -2.21 -0.15
N THR A 169 10.06 -3.06 0.54
CA THR A 169 11.53 -3.16 0.41
C THR A 169 11.97 -3.91 -0.84
N SER A 170 11.18 -4.88 -1.29
CA SER A 170 11.41 -5.64 -2.52
C SER A 170 11.05 -4.87 -3.80
N LEU A 171 10.32 -3.77 -3.66
CA LEU A 171 9.86 -3.01 -4.82
C LEU A 171 11.08 -2.48 -5.59
N THR A 172 11.12 -2.80 -6.87
CA THR A 172 12.22 -2.51 -7.80
C THR A 172 11.66 -1.88 -9.06
N LEU A 173 12.26 -0.77 -9.46
CA LEU A 173 11.97 -0.13 -10.74
C LEU A 173 12.86 -0.77 -11.80
N HIS A 174 12.24 -1.40 -12.79
CA HIS A 174 12.92 -1.97 -13.95
C HIS A 174 12.86 -1.03 -15.15
N ASP A 175 11.68 -0.45 -15.39
CA ASP A 175 11.44 0.37 -16.55
C ASP A 175 10.97 1.78 -16.15
N PRO A 176 11.83 2.80 -16.24
CA PRO A 176 11.46 4.17 -15.93
C PRO A 176 10.60 4.84 -17.00
N ASN A 177 10.31 4.19 -18.14
CA ASN A 177 9.45 4.78 -19.17
C ASN A 177 8.00 4.96 -18.69
N ILE A 178 7.59 4.29 -17.61
CA ILE A 178 6.29 4.52 -16.97
C ILE A 178 6.07 5.97 -16.53
N PHE A 179 7.14 6.71 -16.25
CA PHE A 179 7.07 8.12 -15.85
C PHE A 179 7.27 9.08 -17.03
N GLY A 180 7.58 8.57 -18.22
CA GLY A 180 7.76 9.38 -19.43
C GLY A 180 6.42 9.69 -20.12
N PRO A 181 6.37 10.71 -21.00
CA PRO A 181 5.18 10.93 -21.83
C PRO A 181 4.98 9.74 -22.77
N GLN A 182 3.87 9.02 -22.62
CA GLN A 182 3.39 8.06 -23.62
C GLN A 182 2.96 8.76 -24.91
#